data_AF-A0A3P7GK91-F1
#
_entry.id   AF-A0A3P7GK91-F1
#
_cell.length_a   1.000
_cell.length_b   1.000
_cell.length_c   1.000
_cell.angle_alpha   90.00
_cell.angle_beta   90.00
_cell.angle_gamma   90.00
#
_symmetry.space_group_name_H-M   'P 1'
#
loop_
_entity.id
_entity.type
_entity.pdbx_description
1 polymer ?
#
loop_
_entity_poly.entity_id
_entity_poly.type
_entity_poly.pdbx_seq_one_letter_code
_entity_poly.pdbx_strand_id
1 'polypeptide(L)'
;MEEFDKRSLKEAIMTFLEKHPLTCVNYEPCRDIMGGIWLNHILTALRNAVDGQQTQKFIGYVSNLEVTLSVMKLLRINQTYLDTTAGFLLEYRDKPNKSIRLLFHEASTIDRHIIRQAKYLKELKELSDTNHWIPFELFYQLVKDKAIANWEEACGKKITQCVASGSGSKMPLQRTVTDSNNGNTFTDNRTTSSVPSTIFLYNIVIHLLVTLWFVS
;
A
#
# COMPACT_ATOMS: atom_id res chain seq x y z
N MET A 1 37.68 -8.88 2.43
CA MET A 1 36.39 -8.40 2.96
C MET A 1 36.69 -7.11 3.68
N GLU A 2 36.05 -6.00 3.32
CA GLU A 2 36.09 -4.81 4.17
C GLU A 2 35.44 -5.16 5.51
N GLU A 3 36.16 -4.95 6.61
CA GLU A 3 35.64 -5.16 7.95
C GLU A 3 34.70 -4.01 8.29
N PHE A 4 33.45 -4.32 8.61
CA PHE A 4 32.49 -3.29 9.02
C PHE A 4 32.85 -2.80 10.43
N ASP A 5 33.09 -1.51 10.59
CA ASP A 5 32.99 -0.86 11.90
C ASP A 5 31.51 -0.78 12.36
N LYS A 6 31.27 -0.45 13.64
CA LYS A 6 29.92 -0.36 14.20
C LYS A 6 28.98 0.58 13.42
N ARG A 7 29.52 1.67 12.85
CA ARG A 7 28.74 2.68 12.12
C ARG A 7 28.37 2.16 10.74
N SER A 8 29.34 1.66 9.99
CA SER A 8 29.16 1.07 8.67
C SER A 8 28.28 -0.19 8.71
N LEU A 9 28.39 -1.03 9.75
CA LEU A 9 27.47 -2.16 9.96
C LEU A 9 26.03 -1.67 10.16
N LYS A 10 25.82 -0.67 11.02
CA LYS A 10 24.48 -0.11 11.27
C LYS A 10 23.90 0.49 9.99
N GLU A 11 24.68 1.26 9.24
CA GLU A 11 24.26 1.83 7.95
C GLU A 11 23.92 0.73 6.93
N ALA A 12 24.71 -0.35 6.86
CA ALA A 12 24.44 -1.49 5.98
C ALA A 12 23.14 -2.22 6.36
N ILE A 13 22.89 -2.45 7.65
CA ILE A 13 21.65 -3.06 8.15
C ILE A 13 20.44 -2.18 7.83
N MET A 14 20.52 -0.87 8.11
CA MET A 14 19.44 0.07 7.82
C MET A 14 19.15 0.14 6.31
N THR A 15 20.20 0.12 5.49
CA THR A 15 20.06 0.04 4.04
C THR A 15 19.32 -1.22 3.62
N PHE A 16 19.60 -2.38 4.22
CA PHE A 16 18.91 -3.62 3.87
C PHE A 16 17.39 -3.56 4.14
N LEU A 17 17.00 -2.94 5.26
CA LEU A 17 15.59 -2.86 5.69
C LEU A 17 14.75 -1.93 4.80
N GLU A 18 15.26 -0.74 4.46
CA GLU A 18 14.47 0.27 3.74
C GLU A 18 14.69 0.24 2.21
N LYS A 19 15.87 -0.20 1.76
CA LYS A 19 16.20 -0.17 0.32
C LYS A 19 15.33 -1.13 -0.46
N HIS A 20 14.99 -2.31 0.05
CA HIS A 20 14.21 -3.26 -0.73
C HIS A 20 12.78 -2.75 -1.02
N PRO A 21 12.03 -2.24 -0.03
CA PRO A 21 10.71 -1.66 -0.29
C PRO A 21 10.78 -0.39 -1.16
N LEU A 22 11.65 0.58 -0.87
CA LEU A 22 11.75 1.80 -1.70
C LEU A 22 12.27 1.54 -3.12
N THR A 23 13.14 0.54 -3.30
CA THR A 23 13.56 0.07 -4.64
C THR A 23 12.38 -0.54 -5.38
N CYS A 24 11.54 -1.33 -4.70
CA CYS A 24 10.32 -1.89 -5.29
C CYS A 24 9.40 -0.80 -5.84
N VAL A 25 9.22 0.31 -5.11
CA VAL A 25 8.40 1.45 -5.58
C VAL A 25 8.93 2.09 -6.88
N ASN A 26 10.24 2.00 -7.14
CA ASN A 26 10.86 2.50 -8.37
C ASN A 26 11.03 1.43 -9.45
N TYR A 27 10.82 0.16 -9.13
CA TYR A 27 10.90 -0.97 -10.06
C TYR A 27 9.50 -1.37 -10.54
N GLU A 28 9.24 -1.16 -11.82
CA GLU A 28 7.89 -1.24 -12.42
C GLU A 28 7.09 -2.50 -12.04
N PRO A 29 7.60 -3.73 -12.21
CA PRO A 29 6.82 -4.91 -11.86
C PRO A 29 6.38 -4.94 -10.40
N CYS A 30 7.24 -4.45 -9.49
CA CYS A 30 6.97 -4.49 -8.07
C CYS A 30 6.05 -3.35 -7.63
N ARG A 31 6.30 -2.13 -8.14
CA ARG A 31 5.42 -0.97 -7.97
C ARG A 31 3.99 -1.25 -8.43
N ASP A 32 3.85 -1.85 -9.61
CA ASP A 32 2.55 -2.10 -10.22
C ASP A 32 1.76 -3.13 -9.39
N ILE A 33 2.41 -4.18 -8.86
CA ILE A 33 1.75 -5.11 -7.91
C ILE A 33 1.35 -4.42 -6.60
N MET A 34 2.22 -3.58 -6.02
CA MET A 34 1.94 -2.90 -4.75
C MET A 34 0.79 -1.89 -4.87
N GLY A 35 0.79 -1.07 -5.93
CA GLY A 35 -0.16 0.03 -6.10
C GLY A 35 -1.35 -0.26 -7.02
N GLY A 36 -1.24 -1.23 -7.92
CA GLY A 36 -2.18 -1.43 -9.03
C GLY A 36 -3.59 -1.81 -8.58
N ILE A 37 -3.72 -2.56 -7.49
CA ILE A 37 -5.03 -2.92 -6.91
C ILE A 37 -5.75 -1.68 -6.37
N TRP A 38 -5.01 -0.82 -5.65
CA TRP A 38 -5.54 0.43 -5.12
C TRP A 38 -5.87 1.40 -6.24
N LEU A 39 -5.01 1.49 -7.26
CA LEU A 39 -5.29 2.25 -8.47
C LEU A 39 -6.60 1.78 -9.12
N ASN A 40 -6.80 0.47 -9.27
CA ASN A 40 -8.04 -0.07 -9.83
C ASN A 40 -9.28 0.35 -9.03
N HIS A 41 -9.22 0.27 -7.70
CA HIS A 41 -10.32 0.72 -6.84
C HIS A 41 -10.56 2.23 -6.97
N ILE A 42 -9.50 3.05 -6.99
CA ILE A 42 -9.59 4.51 -7.20
C ILE A 42 -10.26 4.84 -8.53
N LEU A 43 -9.83 4.20 -9.62
CA LEU A 43 -10.40 4.43 -10.96
C LEU A 43 -11.86 3.98 -11.04
N THR A 44 -12.20 2.87 -10.39
CA THR A 44 -13.59 2.39 -10.30
C THR A 44 -14.46 3.38 -9.53
N ALA A 45 -14.00 3.87 -8.39
CA ALA A 45 -14.73 4.87 -7.59
C ALA A 45 -14.94 6.18 -8.36
N LEU A 46 -13.94 6.63 -9.11
CA LEU A 46 -14.05 7.81 -9.96
C LEU A 46 -14.98 7.61 -11.15
N ARG A 47 -14.93 6.44 -11.80
CA ARG A 47 -15.86 6.10 -12.89
C ARG A 47 -17.30 6.12 -12.37
N ASN A 48 -17.56 5.51 -11.21
CA ASN A 48 -18.87 5.56 -10.56
C ASN A 48 -19.29 6.99 -10.22
N ALA A 49 -18.35 7.86 -9.81
CA ALA A 49 -18.65 9.28 -9.57
C ALA A 49 -19.03 10.02 -10.86
N VAL A 50 -18.28 9.76 -11.95
CA VAL A 50 -18.60 10.28 -13.29
C VAL A 50 -19.96 9.81 -13.77
N ASP A 51 -20.33 8.56 -13.50
CA ASP A 51 -21.61 7.99 -13.93
C ASP A 51 -22.77 8.33 -12.99
N GLY A 52 -22.52 9.11 -11.92
CA GLY A 52 -23.53 9.49 -10.93
C GLY A 52 -23.98 8.34 -10.02
N GLN A 53 -23.21 7.25 -9.98
CA GLN A 53 -23.47 6.04 -9.21
C GLN A 53 -22.75 6.03 -7.85
N GLN A 54 -21.77 6.92 -7.66
CA GLN A 54 -21.05 7.04 -6.40
C GLN A 54 -21.85 7.88 -5.39
N THR A 55 -22.18 7.29 -4.24
CA THR A 55 -22.87 7.97 -3.14
C THR A 55 -21.92 8.46 -2.05
N GLN A 56 -20.73 7.86 -1.94
CA GLN A 56 -19.75 8.27 -0.95
C GLN A 56 -19.02 9.54 -1.38
N LYS A 57 -19.05 10.57 -0.52
CA LYS A 57 -18.32 11.82 -0.72
C LYS A 57 -16.83 11.71 -0.40
N PHE A 58 -16.45 10.69 0.37
CA PHE A 58 -15.09 10.49 0.85
C PHE A 58 -14.77 9.00 0.90
N ILE A 59 -13.59 8.62 0.41
CA ILE A 59 -13.06 7.26 0.48
C ILE A 59 -11.66 7.38 1.10
N GLY A 60 -11.50 6.76 2.26
CA GLY A 60 -10.26 6.74 3.01
C GLY A 60 -9.43 5.49 2.70
N TYR A 61 -8.13 5.69 2.58
CA TYR A 61 -7.15 4.66 2.26
C TYR A 61 -6.04 4.72 3.31
N VAL A 62 -5.69 3.57 3.90
CA VAL A 62 -4.59 3.46 4.86
C VAL A 62 -3.72 2.28 4.45
N SER A 63 -2.43 2.55 4.24
CA SER A 63 -1.47 1.51 3.88
C SER A 63 -0.07 1.89 4.34
N ASN A 64 0.86 0.94 4.18
CA ASN A 64 2.27 1.18 4.41
C ASN A 64 2.82 2.24 3.43
N LEU A 65 3.93 2.84 3.83
CA LEU A 65 4.58 3.93 3.11
C LEU A 65 4.81 3.61 1.64
N GLU A 66 5.26 2.39 1.36
CA GLU A 66 5.73 1.95 0.05
C GLU A 66 4.57 1.63 -0.88
N VAL A 67 3.46 1.13 -0.33
CA VAL A 67 2.21 0.97 -1.07
C VAL A 67 1.66 2.35 -1.43
N THR A 68 1.60 3.26 -0.46
CA THR A 68 1.12 4.64 -0.67
C THR A 68 1.97 5.36 -1.73
N LEU A 69 3.30 5.29 -1.63
CA LEU A 69 4.20 5.89 -2.61
C LEU A 69 4.08 5.21 -3.99
N SER A 70 3.85 3.89 -4.04
CA SER A 70 3.58 3.19 -5.30
C SER A 70 2.32 3.72 -5.97
N VAL A 71 1.22 3.85 -5.22
CA VAL A 71 -0.02 4.44 -5.73
C VAL A 71 0.21 5.86 -6.22
N MET A 72 0.91 6.70 -5.45
CA MET A 72 1.22 8.07 -5.87
C MET A 72 2.00 8.12 -7.19
N LYS A 73 2.98 7.23 -7.39
CA LYS A 73 3.71 7.11 -8.65
C LYS A 73 2.80 6.65 -9.80
N LEU A 74 1.93 5.67 -9.56
CA LEU A 74 0.97 5.21 -10.56
C LEU A 74 -0.05 6.30 -10.94
N LEU A 75 -0.42 7.15 -9.99
CA LEU A 75 -1.21 8.37 -10.20
C LEU A 75 -0.43 9.51 -10.86
N ARG A 76 0.84 9.27 -11.26
CA ARG A 76 1.74 10.24 -11.90
C ARG A 76 2.08 11.44 -11.04
N ILE A 77 2.17 11.25 -9.73
CA ILE A 77 2.72 12.23 -8.78
C ILE A 77 4.25 12.06 -8.72
N ASN A 78 4.97 13.16 -8.90
CA ASN A 78 6.42 13.24 -8.77
C ASN A 78 6.82 13.29 -7.28
N GLN A 79 6.77 12.13 -6.64
CA GLN A 79 7.21 11.94 -5.26
C GLN A 79 8.26 10.82 -5.19
N THR A 80 9.33 11.07 -4.44
CA THR A 80 10.47 10.14 -4.28
C THR A 80 10.49 9.45 -2.92
N TYR A 81 9.93 10.10 -1.91
CA TYR A 81 9.93 9.65 -0.51
C TYR A 81 8.67 10.17 0.19
N LEU A 82 8.26 9.53 1.29
CA LEU A 82 7.15 9.98 2.14
C LEU A 82 7.59 9.89 3.60
N ASP A 83 7.12 10.82 4.43
CA ASP A 83 7.12 10.62 5.87
C ASP A 83 5.99 9.64 6.26
N THR A 84 6.08 9.02 7.43
CA THR A 84 5.20 7.91 7.86
C THR A 84 3.70 8.24 7.89
N THR A 85 3.35 9.51 7.96
CA THR A 85 1.97 10.03 8.01
C THR A 85 1.56 10.79 6.74
N ALA A 86 2.44 10.85 5.76
CA ALA A 86 2.21 11.56 4.51
C ALA A 86 1.46 10.69 3.49
N GLY A 87 0.78 11.35 2.56
CA GLY A 87 0.01 10.67 1.52
C GLY A 87 -0.50 11.63 0.46
N PHE A 88 -1.68 11.32 -0.08
CA PHE A 88 -2.30 12.11 -1.12
C PHE A 88 -3.81 12.23 -0.92
N LEU A 89 -4.39 13.27 -1.51
CA LEU A 89 -5.83 13.38 -1.73
C LEU A 89 -6.08 13.43 -3.24
N LEU A 90 -7.23 12.88 -3.64
CA LEU A 90 -7.74 13.00 -4.99
C LEU A 90 -9.13 13.63 -4.91
N GLU A 91 -9.23 14.85 -5.41
CA GLU A 91 -10.48 15.58 -5.51
C GLU A 91 -11.14 15.30 -6.85
N TYR A 92 -12.45 15.16 -6.85
CA TYR A 92 -13.29 15.05 -8.03
C TYR A 92 -14.29 16.21 -8.06
N ARG A 93 -14.58 16.73 -9.25
CA ARG A 93 -15.63 17.73 -9.47
C ARG A 93 -16.39 17.46 -10.77
N ASP A 94 -17.67 17.82 -10.81
CA ASP A 94 -18.50 17.74 -12.02
C ASP A 94 -18.43 18.99 -12.91
N LYS A 95 -18.26 20.18 -12.29
CA LYS A 95 -18.33 21.48 -12.97
C LYS A 95 -16.96 22.20 -12.94
N PRO A 96 -16.60 22.94 -14.01
CA PRO A 96 -17.36 23.11 -15.26
C PRO A 96 -17.37 21.85 -16.14
N ASN A 97 -16.45 20.93 -15.87
CA ASN A 97 -16.31 19.62 -16.52
C ASN A 97 -15.84 18.58 -15.49
N LYS A 98 -16.21 17.32 -15.72
CA LYS A 98 -15.79 16.17 -14.89
C LYS A 98 -14.26 16.06 -14.86
N SER A 99 -13.68 16.39 -13.72
CA SER A 99 -12.24 16.56 -13.58
C SER A 99 -11.75 16.07 -12.23
N ILE A 100 -10.48 15.72 -12.17
CA ILE A 100 -9.80 15.37 -10.94
C ILE A 100 -8.64 16.32 -10.64
N ARG A 101 -8.26 16.40 -9.38
CA ARG A 101 -7.06 17.09 -8.92
C ARG A 101 -6.39 16.30 -7.81
N LEU A 102 -5.09 16.08 -7.94
CA LEU A 102 -4.28 15.39 -6.95
C LEU A 102 -3.56 16.39 -6.04
N LEU A 103 -3.66 16.18 -4.73
CA LEU A 103 -3.03 16.96 -3.67
C LEU A 103 -2.09 16.06 -2.85
N PHE A 104 -1.07 16.66 -2.27
CA PHE A 104 -0.15 16.04 -1.33
C PHE A 104 -0.55 16.40 0.09
N HIS A 105 -0.52 15.41 0.99
CA HIS A 105 -0.78 15.60 2.40
C HIS A 105 0.45 15.22 3.22
N GLU A 106 0.77 16.05 4.19
CA GLU A 106 1.84 15.85 5.16
C GLU A 106 1.31 16.17 6.56
N ALA A 107 1.71 15.40 7.57
CA ALA A 107 1.55 15.84 8.95
C ALA A 107 2.86 16.48 9.44
N SER A 108 2.80 17.76 9.80
CA SER A 108 3.96 18.49 10.35
C SER A 108 4.15 18.22 11.85
N THR A 109 3.05 17.94 12.57
CA THR A 109 2.98 17.51 13.98
C THR A 109 1.72 16.65 14.18
N ILE A 110 1.50 16.09 15.38
CA ILE A 110 0.36 15.19 15.70
C ILE A 110 -0.98 15.71 15.14
N ASP A 111 -1.30 16.99 15.36
CA ASP A 111 -2.60 17.57 14.94
C ASP A 111 -2.51 18.58 13.79
N ARG A 112 -1.36 18.69 13.10
CA ARG A 112 -1.19 19.67 12.02
C ARG A 112 -1.04 18.96 10.68
N HIS A 113 -2.06 19.11 9.85
CA HIS A 113 -2.07 18.62 8.48
C HIS A 113 -1.84 19.75 7.49
N ILE A 114 -0.88 19.56 6.59
CA ILE A 114 -0.59 20.47 5.49
C ILE A 114 -1.03 19.76 4.21
N ILE A 115 -2.02 20.35 3.53
CA ILE A 115 -2.47 19.90 2.22
C ILE A 115 -1.99 20.92 1.19
N ARG A 116 -1.24 20.44 0.19
CA ARG A 116 -0.68 21.26 -0.88
C ARG A 116 -0.91 20.62 -2.24
N GLN A 117 -0.84 21.40 -3.30
CA GLN A 117 -0.89 20.87 -4.65
C GLN A 117 0.22 19.82 -4.87
N ALA A 118 -0.13 18.63 -5.36
CA ALA A 118 0.87 17.61 -5.67
C ALA A 118 1.68 18.02 -6.91
N LYS A 119 2.97 17.67 -6.91
CA LYS A 119 3.86 17.86 -8.07
C LYS A 119 3.57 16.78 -9.10
N TYR A 120 3.12 17.15 -10.30
CA TYR A 120 2.81 16.18 -11.35
C TYR A 120 4.07 15.77 -12.12
N LEU A 121 4.11 14.53 -12.59
CA LEU A 121 4.99 14.14 -13.68
C LEU A 121 4.57 14.87 -14.96
N LYS A 122 5.50 14.97 -15.92
CA LYS A 122 5.33 15.76 -17.15
C LYS A 122 4.05 15.35 -17.91
N GLU A 123 3.84 14.06 -18.13
CA GLU A 123 2.66 13.52 -18.82
C GLU A 123 1.32 13.95 -18.20
N LEU A 124 1.24 14.03 -16.87
CA LEU A 124 0.03 14.47 -16.18
C LEU A 124 -0.08 16.01 -16.17
N LYS A 125 1.06 16.70 -16.07
CA LYS A 125 1.11 18.17 -16.09
C LYS A 125 0.62 18.73 -17.42
N GLU A 126 0.94 18.07 -18.53
CA GLU A 126 0.49 18.43 -19.88
C GLU A 126 -1.03 18.33 -20.05
N LEU A 127 -1.71 17.47 -19.29
CA LEU A 127 -3.16 17.31 -19.31
C LEU A 127 -3.90 18.26 -18.33
N SER A 128 -3.15 18.97 -17.48
CA SER A 128 -3.72 19.80 -16.41
C SER A 128 -3.92 21.25 -16.84
N ASP A 129 -4.99 21.88 -16.35
CA ASP A 129 -5.19 23.32 -16.49
C ASP A 129 -4.27 24.15 -15.56
N THR A 130 -4.40 25.48 -15.60
CA THR A 130 -3.63 26.40 -14.74
C THR A 130 -3.90 26.20 -13.25
N ASN A 131 -5.05 25.62 -12.89
CA ASN A 131 -5.48 25.31 -11.53
C ASN A 131 -5.25 23.84 -11.15
N HIS A 132 -4.50 23.10 -11.98
CA HIS A 132 -4.16 21.69 -11.83
C HIS A 132 -5.31 20.69 -11.94
N TRP A 133 -6.45 21.09 -12.50
CA TRP A 133 -7.53 20.16 -12.81
C TRP A 133 -7.24 19.42 -14.11
N ILE A 134 -7.50 18.11 -14.10
CA ILE A 134 -7.29 17.22 -15.23
C ILE A 134 -8.64 16.62 -15.62
N PRO A 135 -9.06 16.70 -16.90
CA PRO A 135 -10.26 16.02 -17.37
C PRO A 135 -10.20 14.52 -17.06
N PHE A 136 -11.26 13.97 -16.44
CA PHE A 136 -11.22 12.60 -15.93
C PHE A 136 -10.89 11.56 -17.00
N GLU A 137 -11.45 11.67 -18.22
CA GLU A 137 -11.17 10.69 -19.27
C GLU A 137 -9.70 10.68 -19.68
N LEU A 138 -9.07 11.86 -19.79
CA LEU A 138 -7.64 11.96 -20.12
C LEU A 138 -6.78 11.36 -19.01
N PHE A 139 -7.13 11.64 -17.74
CA PHE A 139 -6.49 11.02 -16.59
C PHE A 139 -6.65 9.49 -16.61
N TYR A 140 -7.87 8.98 -16.80
CA TYR A 140 -8.17 7.56 -16.83
C TYR A 140 -7.36 6.84 -17.92
N GLN A 141 -7.33 7.36 -19.14
CA GLN A 141 -6.54 6.76 -20.23
C GLN A 141 -5.04 6.72 -19.92
N LEU A 142 -4.51 7.72 -19.21
CA LEU A 142 -3.08 7.79 -18.87
C LEU A 142 -2.63 6.72 -17.87
N VAL A 143 -3.52 6.29 -16.96
CA VAL A 143 -3.13 5.43 -15.83
C VAL A 143 -3.78 4.04 -15.83
N LYS A 144 -4.87 3.83 -16.58
CA LYS A 144 -5.66 2.58 -16.53
C LYS A 144 -4.85 1.30 -16.78
N ASP A 145 -3.81 1.37 -17.62
CA ASP A 145 -3.02 0.18 -17.99
C ASP A 145 -2.18 -0.35 -16.82
N LYS A 146 -2.07 0.42 -15.73
CA LYS A 146 -1.40 0.03 -14.49
C LYS A 146 -2.36 -0.45 -13.41
N ALA A 147 -3.66 -0.42 -13.67
CA ALA A 147 -4.67 -0.91 -12.74
C ALA A 147 -4.70 -2.44 -12.77
N ILE A 148 -4.72 -3.06 -11.58
CA ILE A 148 -4.77 -4.51 -11.41
C ILE A 148 -6.11 -4.87 -10.78
N ALA A 149 -6.98 -5.54 -11.54
CA ALA A 149 -8.26 -6.03 -11.04
C ALA A 149 -8.11 -7.37 -10.29
N ASN A 150 -7.21 -8.24 -10.77
CA ASN A 150 -6.96 -9.56 -10.20
C ASN A 150 -5.48 -9.72 -9.84
N TRP A 151 -5.18 -9.67 -8.54
CA TRP A 151 -3.81 -9.76 -8.04
C TRP A 151 -3.21 -11.17 -8.20
N GLU A 152 -4.03 -12.22 -8.17
CA GLU A 152 -3.55 -13.60 -8.30
C GLU A 152 -3.04 -13.84 -9.72
N GLU A 153 -3.82 -13.40 -10.70
CA GLU A 153 -3.46 -13.43 -12.11
C GLU A 153 -2.22 -12.57 -12.38
N ALA A 154 -2.17 -11.33 -11.85
CA ALA A 154 -1.01 -10.46 -11.99
C ALA A 154 0.27 -11.05 -11.35
N CYS A 155 0.13 -11.84 -10.27
CA CYS A 155 1.24 -12.57 -9.64
C CYS A 155 1.56 -13.92 -10.32
N GLY A 156 0.82 -14.32 -11.35
CA GLY A 156 0.99 -15.62 -12.01
C GLY A 156 0.58 -16.81 -11.14
N LYS A 157 -0.20 -16.60 -10.06
CA LYS A 157 -0.75 -17.71 -9.27
C LYS A 157 -1.92 -18.32 -10.05
N LYS A 158 -1.77 -19.57 -10.50
CA LYS A 158 -2.92 -20.38 -10.90
C LYS A 158 -3.77 -20.61 -9.63
N ILE A 159 -5.05 -20.22 -9.66
CA ILE A 159 -5.99 -20.58 -8.60
C ILE A 159 -6.12 -22.11 -8.63
N THR A 160 -5.34 -22.81 -7.82
CA THR A 160 -5.74 -24.15 -7.40
C THR A 160 -6.93 -23.90 -6.50
N GLN A 161 -8.15 -24.02 -7.04
CA GLN A 161 -9.35 -24.03 -6.21
C GLN A 161 -9.07 -25.03 -5.10
N CYS A 162 -9.09 -24.57 -3.85
CA CYS A 162 -9.17 -25.46 -2.71
C CYS A 162 -10.51 -26.18 -2.83
N VAL A 163 -10.58 -27.22 -3.65
CA VAL A 163 -11.68 -28.16 -3.61
C VAL A 163 -11.53 -28.80 -2.24
N ALA A 164 -12.35 -28.35 -1.30
CA ALA A 164 -12.65 -29.14 -0.13
C ALA A 164 -13.31 -30.41 -0.66
N SER A 165 -12.52 -31.40 -1.05
CA SER A 165 -13.02 -32.73 -1.32
C SER A 165 -13.64 -33.21 -0.02
N GLY A 166 -14.96 -33.20 0.00
CA GLY A 166 -15.74 -33.74 1.09
C GLY A 166 -15.32 -35.18 1.34
N SER A 167 -14.59 -35.38 2.44
CA SER A 167 -14.56 -36.64 3.18
C SER A 167 -14.07 -36.30 4.58
N GLY A 168 -14.91 -36.62 5.56
CA GLY A 168 -14.75 -36.18 6.93
C GLY A 168 -13.46 -36.68 7.58
N SER A 169 -12.79 -35.77 8.28
CA SER A 169 -12.34 -35.96 9.67
C SER A 169 -11.54 -34.73 10.06
N LYS A 170 -11.91 -34.17 11.21
CA LYS A 170 -11.20 -33.08 11.86
C LYS A 170 -9.77 -33.53 12.13
N MET A 171 -8.75 -32.82 11.64
CA MET A 171 -7.46 -32.77 12.33
C MET A 171 -6.74 -31.44 12.06
N PRO A 172 -6.12 -30.81 13.08
CA PRO A 172 -5.59 -29.46 12.95
C PRO A 172 -4.26 -29.44 12.21
N LEU A 173 -4.01 -28.32 11.54
CA LEU A 173 -2.83 -27.99 10.75
C LEU A 173 -1.57 -27.93 11.63
N GLN A 174 -0.96 -29.07 11.95
CA GLN A 174 0.44 -29.16 12.38
C GLN A 174 1.27 -29.68 11.20
N ARG A 175 1.80 -28.73 10.42
CA ARG A 175 2.74 -29.01 9.34
C ARG A 175 4.11 -29.24 9.98
N THR A 176 4.40 -30.47 10.38
CA THR A 176 5.75 -30.92 10.74
C THR A 176 6.60 -30.86 9.48
N VAL A 177 7.57 -29.93 9.46
CA VAL A 177 8.59 -29.86 8.42
C VAL A 177 9.55 -31.03 8.67
N THR A 178 9.57 -31.99 7.75
CA THR A 178 10.52 -33.09 7.77
C THR A 178 11.77 -32.65 7.00
N ASP A 179 12.74 -32.10 7.72
CA ASP A 179 14.08 -31.87 7.17
C ASP A 179 14.80 -33.21 7.02
N SER A 180 15.18 -33.54 5.79
CA SER A 180 15.96 -34.71 5.43
C SER A 180 17.42 -34.33 5.31
N ASN A 181 18.29 -35.00 6.09
CA ASN A 181 19.75 -35.18 5.95
C ASN A 181 20.59 -33.90 5.79
N ASN A 182 21.56 -33.57 6.64
CA ASN A 182 22.67 -34.41 7.13
C ASN A 182 23.36 -33.65 8.28
N GLY A 183 24.01 -34.38 9.19
CA GLY A 183 24.50 -33.90 10.48
C GLY A 183 25.36 -32.63 10.47
N ASN A 184 25.08 -31.76 11.44
CA ASN A 184 26.06 -31.31 12.43
C ASN A 184 25.32 -30.73 13.63
N THR A 185 25.65 -31.27 14.79
CA THR A 185 25.06 -31.03 16.11
C THR A 185 25.26 -29.57 16.53
N PHE A 186 24.40 -28.66 16.07
CA PHE A 186 24.20 -27.38 16.73
C PHE A 186 23.01 -27.52 17.66
N THR A 187 23.33 -27.76 18.94
CA THR A 187 22.41 -27.61 20.07
C THR A 187 22.01 -26.15 20.20
N ASP A 188 21.07 -25.69 19.38
CA ASP A 188 20.33 -24.48 19.66
C ASP A 188 19.20 -24.83 20.62
N ASN A 189 19.43 -24.51 21.89
CA ASN A 189 18.40 -24.38 22.90
C ASN A 189 17.43 -23.27 22.48
N ARG A 190 16.50 -23.57 21.55
CA ARG A 190 15.28 -22.78 21.41
C ARG A 190 14.42 -23.09 22.63
N THR A 191 14.71 -22.35 23.70
CA THR A 191 13.76 -22.12 24.77
C THR A 191 12.51 -21.54 24.11
N THR A 192 11.49 -22.38 23.98
CA THR A 192 10.10 -21.99 23.73
C THR A 192 9.66 -21.14 24.91
N SER A 193 10.09 -19.89 24.97
CA SER A 193 9.44 -18.90 25.81
C SER A 193 8.26 -18.38 25.01
N SER A 194 7.09 -18.86 25.40
CA SER A 194 5.79 -18.27 25.10
C SER A 194 5.82 -16.82 25.56
N VAL A 195 6.20 -15.89 24.68
CA VAL A 195 5.87 -14.47 24.89
C VAL A 195 4.38 -14.35 24.59
N PRO A 196 3.53 -14.04 25.58
CA PRO A 196 2.09 -14.00 25.36
C PRO A 196 1.76 -12.89 24.36
N SER A 197 0.80 -13.21 23.52
CA SER A 197 0.11 -12.33 22.58
C SER A 197 -0.35 -11.00 23.21
N THR A 198 0.52 -10.00 23.30
CA THR A 198 0.15 -8.62 23.65
C THR A 198 -0.06 -7.74 22.41
N ILE A 199 0.45 -8.14 21.25
CA ILE A 199 0.25 -7.39 19.99
C ILE A 199 -1.22 -7.43 19.53
N PHE A 200 -1.95 -8.52 19.82
CA PHE A 200 -3.35 -8.64 19.45
C PHE A 200 -4.28 -7.77 20.33
N LEU A 201 -3.92 -7.54 21.59
CA LEU A 201 -4.70 -6.69 22.50
C LEU A 201 -4.50 -5.20 22.20
N TYR A 202 -3.31 -4.78 21.73
CA TYR A 202 -3.04 -3.36 21.45
C TYR A 202 -3.94 -2.81 20.34
N ASN A 203 -4.20 -3.58 19.28
CA ASN A 203 -5.10 -3.16 18.20
C ASN A 203 -6.58 -3.11 18.64
N ILE A 204 -7.02 -4.03 19.52
CA ILE A 204 -8.40 -4.02 20.03
C ILE A 204 -8.63 -2.82 20.96
N VAL A 205 -7.64 -2.48 21.81
CA VAL A 205 -7.74 -1.34 22.74
C VAL A 205 -7.84 -0.02 21.98
N ILE A 206 -7.07 0.16 20.88
CA ILE A 206 -7.17 1.37 20.05
C ILE A 206 -8.55 1.47 19.39
N HIS A 207 -9.07 0.38 18.83
CA HIS A 207 -10.40 0.41 18.20
C HIS A 207 -11.52 0.72 19.20
N LEU A 208 -11.48 0.17 20.42
CA LEU A 208 -12.47 0.45 21.45
C LEU A 208 -12.40 1.92 21.93
N LEU A 209 -11.21 2.46 22.14
CA LEU A 209 -11.03 3.86 22.54
C LEU A 209 -11.57 4.84 21.48
N VAL A 210 -11.32 4.57 20.20
CA VAL A 210 -11.86 5.40 19.10
C VAL A 210 -13.38 5.32 19.09
N THR A 211 -13.98 4.14 19.26
CA THR A 211 -15.45 4.02 19.28
C THR A 211 -16.11 4.66 20.49
N LEU A 212 -15.49 4.59 21.68
CA LEU A 212 -16.03 5.22 22.90
C LEU A 212 -16.02 6.74 22.82
N TRP A 213 -15.03 7.33 22.15
CA TRP A 213 -14.97 8.77 21.90
C TRP A 213 -16.05 9.27 20.93
N PHE A 214 -16.61 8.40 20.08
CA PHE A 214 -17.73 8.76 19.20
C PHE A 214 -19.10 8.55 19.84
N VAL A 215 -19.18 7.88 21.00
CA VAL A 215 -20.45 7.55 21.67
C VAL A 215 -20.68 8.33 22.97
N SER A 216 -19.65 9.02 23.49
CA SER A 216 -19.80 9.98 24.61
C SER A 216 -19.91 11.42 24.10
#